data_AF-A0A537FG45-F1
#
_entry.id   AF-A0A537FG45-F1
#
_cell.length_a   1.000
_cell.length_b   1.000
_cell.length_c   1.000
_cell.angle_alpha   90.00
_cell.angle_beta   90.00
_cell.angle_gamma   90.00
#
_symmetry.space_group_name_H-M   'P 1'
#
loop_
_entity.id
_entity.type
_entity.pdbx_description
1 polymer ?
#
loop_
_entity_poly.entity_id
_entity_poly.type
_entity_poly.pdbx_seq_one_letter_code
_entity_poly.pdbx_strand_id
1 'polypeptide(L)'
;MVSSESLQFTNAETFKDFTNIGKTISAGRGEEVWVELESYRDLEHRDEVIARIRQDPNAGSPFRKVIGLVSPEQCSIMGDFNRLKV
;
A
#
# COMPACT_ATOMS: atom_id res chain seq x y z
N MET A 1 8.89 -8.39 -14.46
CA MET A 1 9.11 -8.81 -13.07
C MET A 1 8.58 -7.68 -12.21
N VAL A 2 7.61 -8.00 -11.35
CA VAL A 2 7.12 -7.06 -10.34
C VAL A 2 8.06 -7.18 -9.14
N SER A 3 8.41 -6.05 -8.53
CA SER A 3 9.08 -6.03 -7.24
C SER A 3 8.11 -5.47 -6.21
N SER A 4 8.00 -6.15 -5.07
CA SER A 4 7.14 -5.74 -3.96
C SER A 4 7.99 -5.50 -2.73
N GLU A 5 7.69 -4.44 -2.00
CA GLU A 5 8.26 -4.13 -0.70
C GLU A 5 7.15 -3.76 0.28
N SER A 6 7.14 -4.42 1.45
CA SER A 6 6.22 -4.10 2.55
C SER A 6 7.01 -3.43 3.66
N LEU A 7 6.56 -2.24 4.05
CA LEU A 7 7.19 -1.41 5.07
C LEU A 7 6.20 -1.14 6.20
N GLN A 8 6.69 -1.18 7.44
CA GLN A 8 5.93 -0.72 8.60
C GLN A 8 6.36 0.70 8.94
N PHE A 9 5.38 1.58 9.12
CA PHE A 9 5.64 2.94 9.55
C PHE A 9 5.86 2.98 11.07
N THR A 10 6.85 3.75 11.51
CA THR A 10 7.16 3.95 12.93
C THR A 10 6.64 5.30 13.41
N ASN A 11 6.42 5.47 14.72
CA ASN A 11 6.03 6.75 15.30
C ASN A 11 7.22 7.72 15.41
N ALA A 12 7.91 7.95 14.29
CA ALA A 12 9.08 8.82 14.21
C ALA A 12 8.67 10.30 14.35
N GLU A 13 9.55 11.09 14.96
CA GLU A 13 9.43 12.54 14.98
C GLU A 13 9.49 13.08 13.55
N THR A 14 8.59 14.02 13.22
CA THR A 14 8.57 14.65 11.90
C THR A 14 9.50 15.86 11.89
N PHE A 15 10.07 16.13 10.73
CA PHE A 15 10.93 17.28 10.50
C PHE A 15 10.14 18.44 9.89
N LYS A 16 10.29 19.67 10.41
CA LYS A 16 9.63 20.88 9.89
C LYS A 16 8.12 20.70 9.68
N ASP A 17 7.61 21.12 8.52
CA ASP A 17 6.18 21.11 8.15
C ASP A 17 5.73 19.76 7.58
N PHE A 18 6.56 18.71 7.67
CA PHE A 18 6.15 17.36 7.27
C PHE A 18 5.16 16.80 8.29
N THR A 19 4.09 16.16 7.78
CA THR A 19 3.14 15.42 8.61
C THR A 19 3.45 13.92 8.59
N ASN A 20 3.22 13.28 9.72
CA ASN A 20 3.33 11.83 9.88
C ASN A 20 2.16 11.17 9.13
N ILE A 21 2.42 10.12 8.35
CA ILE A 21 1.37 9.45 7.57
C ILE A 21 0.28 8.85 8.47
N GLY A 22 0.64 8.33 9.64
CA GLY A 22 -0.31 7.81 10.63
C GLY A 22 -1.32 8.88 11.05
N LYS A 23 -0.90 10.14 11.15
CA LYS A 23 -1.81 11.27 11.42
C LYS A 23 -2.74 11.53 10.25
N THR A 24 -2.25 11.48 9.01
CA THR A 24 -3.04 11.71 7.80
C THR A 24 -4.17 10.68 7.65
N ILE A 25 -3.90 9.42 7.99
CA ILE A 25 -4.90 8.35 7.94
C ILE A 25 -5.65 8.15 9.26
N SER A 26 -5.41 9.02 10.25
CA SER A 26 -6.04 8.94 11.58
C SER A 26 -5.84 7.60 12.28
N ALA A 27 -4.64 7.01 12.18
CA ALA A 27 -4.28 5.77 12.86
C ALA A 27 -4.43 5.91 14.39
N GLY A 28 -5.10 4.93 14.99
CA GLY A 28 -5.38 4.87 16.42
C GLY A 28 -4.18 4.46 17.28
N ARG A 29 -4.34 4.57 18.60
CA ARG A 29 -3.29 4.17 19.54
C ARG A 29 -3.12 2.66 19.55
N GLY A 30 -1.93 2.18 19.16
CA GLY A 30 -1.61 0.75 19.08
C GLY A 30 -1.91 0.12 17.72
N GLU A 31 -2.43 0.89 16.76
CA GLU A 31 -2.53 0.45 15.37
C GLU A 31 -1.17 0.54 14.68
N GLU A 32 -0.94 -0.39 13.77
CA GLU A 32 0.21 -0.36 12.88
C GLU A 32 -0.20 0.20 11.53
N VAL A 33 0.72 0.92 10.89
CA VAL A 33 0.52 1.42 9.53
C VAL A 33 1.48 0.68 8.61
N TRP A 34 0.93 -0.02 7.63
CA TRP A 34 1.69 -0.76 6.63
C TRP A 34 1.63 -0.03 5.29
N VAL A 35 2.74 -0.04 4.57
CA VAL A 35 2.88 0.54 3.23
C VAL A 35 3.38 -0.56 2.31
N GLU A 36 2.64 -0.81 1.24
CA GLU A 36 3.06 -1.72 0.17
C GLU A 36 3.45 -0.89 -1.06
N LEU A 37 4.66 -1.13 -1.56
CA LEU A 37 5.19 -0.50 -2.77
C LEU A 37 5.37 -1.57 -3.84
N GLU A 38 4.51 -1.52 -4.85
CA GLU A 38 4.57 -2.39 -6.02
C GLU A 38 5.25 -1.65 -7.18
N SER A 39 6.40 -2.14 -7.59
CA SER A 39 7.17 -1.58 -8.71
C SER A 39 6.95 -2.40 -9.98
N TYR A 40 6.46 -1.70 -11.00
CA TYR A 40 6.26 -2.24 -12.34
C TYR A 40 7.27 -1.62 -13.32
N ARG A 41 7.52 -2.31 -14.43
CA ARG A 41 8.39 -1.81 -15.50
C ARG A 41 7.86 -0.48 -16.08
N ASP A 42 6.56 -0.44 -16.34
CA ASP A 42 5.79 0.65 -16.94
C ASP A 42 4.29 0.45 -16.62
N LEU A 43 3.45 1.40 -17.03
CA LEU A 43 2.00 1.38 -16.79
C LEU A 43 1.32 0.20 -17.51
N GLU A 44 1.78 -0.18 -18.69
CA GLU A 44 1.20 -1.30 -19.45
C GLU A 44 1.43 -2.63 -18.71
N HIS A 45 2.65 -2.85 -18.20
CA HIS A 45 2.96 -4.01 -17.39
C HIS A 45 2.17 -4.05 -16.07
N ARG A 46 1.91 -2.89 -15.45
CA ARG A 46 1.04 -2.79 -14.26
C ARG A 46 -0.38 -3.26 -14.59
N ASP A 47 -0.96 -2.73 -15.65
CA ASP A 47 -2.33 -3.06 -16.05
C ASP A 47 -2.47 -4.54 -16.46
N GLU A 48 -1.46 -5.09 -17.15
CA GLU A 48 -1.39 -6.52 -17.46
C GLU A 48 -1.36 -7.39 -16.19
N VAL A 49 -0.54 -7.04 -15.20
CA VAL A 49 -0.46 -7.77 -13.93
C VAL A 49 -1.78 -7.69 -13.16
N ILE A 50 -2.39 -6.50 -13.06
CA ILE A 50 -3.69 -6.33 -12.41
C ILE A 50 -4.77 -7.15 -13.11
N ALA A 51 -4.78 -7.18 -14.46
CA ALA A 51 -5.71 -7.99 -15.22
C ALA A 51 -5.55 -9.49 -14.93
N ARG A 52 -4.30 -9.98 -14.86
CA ARG A 52 -4.01 -11.38 -14.50
C ARG A 52 -4.45 -11.72 -13.08
N ILE A 53 -4.20 -10.84 -12.09
CA ILE A 53 -4.65 -11.03 -10.70
C ILE A 53 -6.18 -11.14 -10.63
N ARG A 54 -6.90 -10.30 -11.38
CA ARG A 54 -8.37 -10.34 -11.43
C ARG A 54 -8.92 -11.64 -12.02
N GLN A 55 -8.15 -12.29 -12.89
CA GLN A 55 -8.52 -13.57 -13.51
C GLN A 55 -8.08 -14.79 -12.71
N ASP A 56 -7.19 -14.63 -11.72
CA ASP A 56 -6.73 -15.72 -10.87
C ASP A 56 -7.80 -16.06 -9.82
N PRO A 57 -8.43 -17.26 -9.89
CA PRO A 57 -9.45 -17.66 -8.92
C PRO A 57 -8.88 -17.79 -7.49
N ASN A 58 -7.56 -17.93 -7.34
CA ASN A 58 -6.91 -18.05 -6.04
C ASN A 58 -6.58 -16.70 -5.41
N ALA A 59 -6.57 -15.60 -6.18
CA ALA A 59 -6.19 -14.28 -5.67
C ALA A 59 -7.16 -13.76 -4.59
N GLY A 60 -8.44 -14.09 -4.69
CA GLY A 60 -9.46 -13.58 -3.77
C GLY A 60 -9.25 -13.97 -2.30
N SER A 61 -8.73 -15.18 -2.02
CA SER A 61 -8.55 -15.66 -0.64
C SER A 61 -7.45 -14.90 0.12
N PRO A 62 -6.22 -14.75 -0.42
CA PRO A 62 -5.20 -13.87 0.16
C PRO A 62 -5.66 -12.41 0.31
N PHE A 63 -6.28 -11.82 -0.72
CA PHE A 63 -6.76 -10.43 -0.65
C PHE A 63 -7.75 -10.22 0.50
N ARG A 64 -8.71 -11.14 0.69
CA ARG A 64 -9.66 -11.06 1.80
C ARG A 64 -8.98 -11.16 3.16
N LYS A 65 -7.94 -11.97 3.30
CA LYS A 65 -7.18 -12.07 4.55
C LYS A 65 -6.50 -10.75 4.89
N VAL A 66 -5.87 -10.10 3.90
CA VAL A 66 -5.21 -8.79 4.08
C VAL A 66 -6.23 -7.71 4.42
N ILE A 67 -7.33 -7.61 3.68
CA ILE A 67 -8.41 -6.65 3.98
C ILE A 67 -9.01 -6.88 5.37
N GLY A 68 -9.09 -8.14 5.83
CA GLY A 68 -9.56 -8.47 7.18
C GLY A 68 -8.63 -8.03 8.31
N LEU A 69 -7.39 -7.62 8.02
CA LEU A 69 -6.46 -7.05 9.02
C LEU A 69 -6.62 -5.54 9.17
N VAL A 70 -7.30 -4.88 8.23
CA VAL A 70 -7.53 -3.43 8.27
C VAL A 70 -8.53 -3.12 9.39
N SER A 71 -8.25 -2.09 10.19
CA SER A 71 -9.15 -1.65 11.25
C SER A 71 -10.55 -1.34 10.70
N PRO A 72 -11.65 -1.70 11.40
CA PRO A 72 -13.01 -1.67 10.86
C PRO A 72 -13.52 -0.32 10.33
N GLU A 73 -12.95 0.79 10.80
CA GLU A 73 -13.32 2.15 10.37
C GLU A 73 -12.33 2.74 9.35
N GLN A 74 -11.30 1.99 8.98
CA GLN A 74 -10.26 2.42 8.07
C GLN A 74 -10.46 1.79 6.69
N CYS A 75 -10.02 2.51 5.67
CA CYS A 75 -9.99 2.02 4.31
C CYS A 75 -8.53 2.01 3.81
N SER A 76 -8.15 0.97 3.08
CA SER A 76 -6.86 0.92 2.42
C SER A 76 -6.78 2.03 1.36
N ILE A 77 -5.74 2.86 1.44
CA ILE A 77 -5.47 3.91 0.46
C ILE A 77 -4.56 3.33 -0.63
N MET A 78 -4.92 3.53 -1.89
CA MET A 78 -4.14 3.09 -3.05
C MET A 78 -3.95 4.25 -4.03
N GLY A 79 -2.77 4.34 -4.63
CA GLY A 79 -2.45 5.31 -5.66
C GLY A 79 -1.20 4.91 -6.44
N ASP A 80 -1.01 5.53 -7.61
CA ASP A 80 0.15 5.29 -8.46
C ASP A 80 1.17 6.43 -8.32
N PHE A 81 2.46 6.08 -8.37
CA PHE A 81 3.57 7.04 -8.36
C PHE A 81 4.36 6.95 -9.66
N ASN A 82 4.81 8.10 -10.17
CA ASN A 82 5.80 8.15 -11.24
C ASN A 82 7.19 8.29 -10.64
N ARG A 83 8.14 7.45 -11.10
CA ARG A 83 9.55 7.62 -10.74
C ARG A 83 10.09 8.89 -11.42
N LEU A 84 10.34 9.92 -10.62
CA LEU A 84 11.01 11.13 -11.07
C LEU A 84 12.49 10.83 -11.33
N LYS A 85 13.04 11.36 -12.42
CA LYS A 85 14.49 11.41 -12.66
C LYS A 85 14.97 12.76 -12.19
N VAL A 86 15.41 12.81 -10.93
CA VAL A 86 16.02 13.98 -10.29
C VAL A 86 17.48 13.69 -10.00
#